data_AF-A0A948CWN9-F1
#
_entry.id   AF-A0A948CWN9-F1
#
_cell.length_a   1.000
_cell.length_b   1.000
_cell.length_c   1.000
_cell.angle_alpha   90.00
_cell.angle_beta   90.00
_cell.angle_gamma   90.00
#
_symmetry.space_group_name_H-M   'P 1'
#
loop_
_entity.id
_entity.type
_entity.pdbx_description
1 polymer ?
#
loop_
_entity_poly.entity_id
_entity_poly.type
_entity_poly.pdbx_seq_one_letter_code
_entity_poly.pdbx_strand_id
1 'polypeptide(L)'
;MSAYFLCLVLFCVGLYCILRKRNLIKIIIGLAIIEYAVNLFFVLAGYRIHGRAPILAADQEIVNMVDPLVQAIVLTAIVIGLATTALIVAIAIRIYDKYGTFDITRINKLKG
;
A
#
# COMPACT_ATOMS: atom_id res chain seq x y z
N MET A 1 -0.36 6.60 -20.28
CA MET A 1 1.11 6.48 -20.20
C MET A 1 1.69 7.22 -18.99
N SER A 2 1.33 8.49 -18.78
CA SER A 2 1.79 9.30 -17.63
C SER A 2 1.47 8.70 -16.26
N ALA A 3 0.26 8.14 -16.08
CA ALA A 3 -0.17 7.57 -14.81
C ALA A 3 0.66 6.33 -14.37
N TYR A 4 1.04 5.45 -15.30
CA TYR A 4 1.89 4.29 -15.00
C TYR A 4 3.28 4.71 -14.52
N PHE A 5 3.84 5.77 -15.13
CA PHE A 5 5.13 6.32 -14.71
C PHE A 5 5.05 6.89 -13.28
N LEU A 6 3.95 7.57 -12.95
CA LEU A 6 3.73 8.10 -11.60
C LEU A 6 3.67 6.99 -10.55
N CYS A 7 3.01 5.85 -10.85
CA CYS A 7 3.00 4.68 -9.96
C CYS A 7 4.42 4.12 -9.73
N LEU A 8 5.23 4.04 -10.78
CA LEU A 8 6.60 3.55 -10.69
C LEU A 8 7.47 4.46 -9.82
N VAL A 9 7.35 5.79 -10.00
CA VAL A 9 8.01 6.77 -9.14
C VAL A 9 7.57 6.61 -7.68
N LEU A 10 6.26 6.46 -7.42
CA LEU A 10 5.73 6.28 -6.07
C LEU A 10 6.29 5.02 -5.39
N PHE A 11 6.36 3.92 -6.15
CA PHE A 11 6.95 2.67 -5.70
C PHE A 11 8.45 2.84 -5.36
N CYS A 12 9.21 3.51 -6.22
CA CYS A 12 10.63 3.80 -5.97
C CYS A 12 10.82 4.69 -4.73
N VAL A 13 9.95 5.67 -4.49
CA VAL A 13 9.99 6.53 -3.30
C VAL A 13 9.73 5.73 -2.02
N GLY A 14 8.73 4.85 -2.04
CA GLY A 14 8.45 3.94 -0.93
C GLY A 14 9.63 3.01 -0.63
N LEU A 15 10.20 2.41 -1.68
CA LEU A 15 11.37 1.52 -1.57
C LEU A 15 12.59 2.27 -1.02
N TYR A 16 12.86 3.47 -1.51
CA TYR A 16 13.93 4.33 -1.00
C TYR A 16 13.72 4.68 0.47
N CYS A 17 12.48 4.94 0.90
CA CYS A 17 12.17 5.22 2.31
C CYS A 17 12.55 4.04 3.21
N ILE A 18 12.20 2.82 2.82
CA ILE A 18 12.52 1.60 3.57
C ILE A 18 14.03 1.37 3.67
N LEU A 19 14.76 1.52 2.56
CA LEU A 19 16.21 1.28 2.51
C LEU A 19 17.02 2.34 3.27
N ARG A 20 16.60 3.61 3.22
CA ARG A 20 17.39 4.75 3.72
C ARG A 20 17.07 5.07 5.18
N LYS A 21 15.81 4.92 5.61
CA LYS A 21 15.39 5.38 6.95
C LYS A 21 15.69 4.32 7.99
N ARG A 22 16.20 4.75 9.14
CA ARG A 22 16.51 3.87 10.29
C ARG A 22 15.44 3.88 11.38
N ASN A 23 14.45 4.78 11.25
CA ASN A 23 13.34 4.88 12.20
C ASN A 23 12.22 3.94 11.74
N LEU A 24 11.81 3.03 12.63
CA LEU A 24 10.75 2.05 12.38
C LEU A 24 9.45 2.69 11.85
N ILE A 25 9.03 3.83 12.41
CA ILE A 25 7.81 4.52 11.96
C ILE A 25 7.92 4.97 10.50
N LYS A 26 9.10 5.46 10.09
CA LYS A 26 9.32 5.89 8.70
C LYS A 26 9.32 4.70 7.74
N ILE A 27 9.78 3.54 8.19
CA ILE A 27 9.74 2.30 7.40
C ILE A 27 8.30 1.82 7.22
N ILE A 28 7.47 1.88 8.27
CA ILE A 28 6.03 1.54 8.20
C ILE A 28 5.33 2.44 7.17
N ILE A 29 5.60 3.75 7.20
CA ILE A 29 5.06 4.69 6.21
C ILE A 29 5.58 4.35 4.80
N GLY A 30 6.86 3.97 4.66
CA GLY A 30 7.43 3.52 3.39
C GLY A 30 6.73 2.29 2.81
N LEU A 31 6.43 1.30 3.66
CA LEU A 31 5.64 0.10 3.31
C LEU A 31 4.23 0.48 2.83
N ALA A 32 3.54 1.35 3.56
CA ALA A 32 2.21 1.81 3.15
C ALA A 32 2.23 2.52 1.78
N ILE A 33 3.25 3.36 1.52
CA ILE A 33 3.40 4.04 0.22
C ILE A 33 3.58 3.02 -0.92
N ILE A 34 4.38 1.97 -0.72
CA ILE A 34 4.54 0.89 -1.70
C ILE A 34 3.21 0.20 -1.98
N GLU A 35 2.47 -0.14 -0.93
CA GLU A 35 1.16 -0.79 -1.07
C GLU A 35 0.18 0.07 -1.89
N TYR A 36 0.08 1.37 -1.57
CA TYR A 36 -0.74 2.30 -2.34
C TYR A 36 -0.28 2.42 -3.81
N ALA A 37 1.03 2.41 -4.07
CA ALA A 37 1.56 2.44 -5.44
C ALA A 37 1.14 1.21 -6.25
N VAL A 38 1.19 0.02 -5.64
CA VAL A 38 0.77 -1.24 -6.26
C VAL A 38 -0.75 -1.28 -6.47
N ASN A 39 -1.53 -0.88 -5.47
CA ASN A 39 -2.99 -0.79 -5.58
C ASN A 39 -3.40 0.16 -6.72
N LEU A 40 -2.76 1.32 -6.83
CA LEU A 40 -3.01 2.27 -7.90
C LEU A 40 -2.62 1.70 -9.28
N PHE A 41 -1.51 0.96 -9.36
CA PHE A 41 -1.09 0.29 -10.59
C PHE A 41 -2.14 -0.73 -11.08
N PHE A 42 -2.70 -1.53 -10.17
CA PHE A 42 -3.78 -2.45 -10.51
C PHE A 42 -5.03 -1.71 -11.00
N VAL A 43 -5.46 -0.65 -10.31
CA VAL A 43 -6.62 0.16 -10.74
C VAL A 43 -6.41 0.72 -12.15
N LEU A 44 -5.20 1.20 -12.47
CA LEU A 44 -4.88 1.69 -13.82
C LEU A 44 -4.88 0.56 -14.88
N ALA A 45 -4.54 -0.67 -14.51
CA ALA A 45 -4.60 -1.82 -15.42
C ALA A 45 -6.05 -2.22 -15.75
N GLY A 46 -6.97 -2.09 -14.79
CA GLY A 46 -8.40 -2.35 -14.99
C GLY A 46 -9.18 -1.19 -15.62
N TYR A 47 -8.54 -0.04 -15.81
CA TYR A 47 -9.18 1.15 -16.37
C TYR A 47 -9.49 0.98 -17.86
N ARG A 48 -10.73 1.30 -18.25
CA ARG A 48 -11.20 1.32 -19.64
C ARG A 48 -11.64 2.73 -19.99
N ILE A 49 -11.27 3.19 -21.20
CA ILE A 49 -11.65 4.52 -21.69
C ILE A 49 -13.18 4.57 -21.82
N HIS A 50 -13.80 5.58 -21.22
CA HIS A 50 -15.26 5.71 -21.07
C HIS A 50 -15.95 4.59 -20.28
N GLY A 51 -15.21 3.85 -19.44
CA GLY A 51 -15.75 2.83 -18.55
C GLY A 51 -16.54 3.43 -17.39
N ARG A 52 -17.80 3.01 -17.20
CA ARG A 52 -18.60 3.29 -16.01
C ARG A 52 -18.27 2.31 -14.88
N ALA A 53 -18.57 2.71 -13.63
CA ALA A 53 -18.44 1.82 -12.48
C ALA A 53 -19.24 0.53 -12.72
N PRO A 54 -18.73 -0.65 -12.33
CA PRO A 54 -19.36 -1.93 -12.60
C PRO A 54 -20.46 -2.20 -11.57
N ILE A 55 -21.50 -1.36 -11.60
CA ILE A 55 -22.67 -1.45 -10.73
C ILE A 55 -23.87 -1.55 -11.65
N LEU A 56 -24.55 -2.71 -11.64
CA LEU A 56 -25.77 -2.91 -12.41
C LEU A 56 -26.93 -2.20 -11.71
N ALA A 57 -27.44 -1.13 -12.33
CA ALA A 57 -28.72 -0.54 -11.97
C ALA A 57 -29.81 -1.12 -12.88
N ALA A 58 -31.00 -1.38 -12.34
CA ALA A 58 -32.11 -2.06 -13.04
C ALA A 58 -32.54 -1.39 -14.36
N ASP A 59 -32.26 -0.09 -14.50
CA ASP A 59 -32.75 0.74 -15.61
C ASP A 59 -31.63 1.20 -16.57
N GLN A 60 -30.42 0.62 -16.48
CA GLN A 60 -29.28 1.03 -17.30
C GLN A 60 -28.81 -0.04 -18.28
N GLU A 61 -28.66 0.35 -19.55
CA GLU A 61 -28.01 -0.47 -20.56
C GLU A 61 -26.56 -0.81 -20.16
N ILE A 62 -26.13 -2.05 -20.45
CA ILE A 62 -24.78 -2.54 -20.20
C ILE A 62 -23.83 -1.86 -21.20
N VAL A 63 -23.46 -0.62 -20.92
CA VAL A 63 -22.53 0.15 -21.76
C VAL A 63 -21.22 0.31 -21.00
N ASN A 64 -20.15 -0.23 -21.58
CA ASN A 64 -18.74 -0.06 -21.21
C ASN A 64 -18.49 0.07 -19.70
N MET A 65 -18.23 -1.04 -19.01
CA MET A 65 -17.84 -1.04 -17.60
C MET A 65 -16.32 -1.22 -17.44
N VAL A 66 -15.74 -0.62 -16.40
CA VAL A 66 -14.39 -0.98 -15.93
C VAL A 66 -14.37 -2.42 -15.39
N ASP A 67 -13.19 -3.04 -15.39
CA ASP A 67 -13.05 -4.45 -15.03
C ASP A 67 -13.42 -4.72 -13.55
N PRO A 68 -14.53 -5.42 -13.27
CA PRO A 68 -14.96 -5.71 -11.90
C PRO A 68 -14.00 -6.64 -11.16
N LEU A 69 -13.23 -7.47 -11.88
CA LEU A 69 -12.28 -8.40 -11.28
C LEU A 69 -11.16 -7.63 -10.59
N VAL A 70 -10.60 -6.63 -11.28
CA VAL A 70 -9.53 -5.79 -10.75
C VAL A 70 -9.99 -5.02 -9.51
N GLN A 71 -11.23 -4.55 -9.51
CA GLN A 71 -11.80 -3.84 -8.36
C GLN A 71 -11.92 -4.75 -7.12
N ALA A 72 -12.31 -6.01 -7.29
CA ALA A 72 -12.37 -6.98 -6.19
C ALA A 72 -10.97 -7.32 -5.63
N ILE A 73 -9.97 -7.46 -6.50
CA ILE A 73 -8.57 -7.73 -6.11
C ILE A 73 -8.02 -6.58 -5.27
N VAL A 74 -8.22 -5.33 -5.71
CA VAL A 74 -7.72 -4.13 -5.01
C VAL A 74 -8.42 -3.94 -3.67
N LEU A 75 -9.74 -4.17 -3.59
CA LEU A 75 -10.46 -4.09 -2.32
C LEU A 75 -9.91 -5.09 -1.29
N THR A 76 -9.61 -6.31 -1.73
CA THR A 76 -9.00 -7.34 -0.88
C THR A 76 -7.59 -6.95 -0.45
N ALA A 77 -6.78 -6.40 -1.37
CA ALA A 77 -5.43 -5.95 -1.08
C ALA A 77 -5.41 -4.85 0.00
N ILE A 78 -6.33 -3.88 -0.06
CA ILE A 78 -6.46 -2.81 0.94
C ILE A 78 -6.72 -3.36 2.35
N VAL A 79 -7.61 -4.36 2.48
CA VAL A 79 -7.92 -4.96 3.78
C VAL A 79 -6.71 -5.68 4.37
N ILE A 80 -5.98 -6.44 3.53
CA ILE A 80 -4.74 -7.13 3.94
C ILE A 80 -3.66 -6.11 4.32
N GLY A 81 -3.54 -5.02 3.57
CA GLY A 81 -2.65 -3.90 3.86
C GLY A 81 -2.89 -3.24 5.21
N LEU A 82 -4.15 -2.96 5.51
CA LEU A 82 -4.55 -2.42 6.81
C LEU A 82 -4.24 -3.39 7.96
N ALA A 83 -4.54 -4.69 7.78
CA ALA A 83 -4.24 -5.70 8.80
C ALA A 83 -2.74 -5.86 9.07
N THR A 84 -1.93 -5.91 8.01
CA THR A 84 -0.47 -6.03 8.12
C THR A 84 0.15 -4.76 8.70
N THR A 85 -0.32 -3.59 8.31
CA THR A 85 0.12 -2.30 8.88
C THR A 85 -0.19 -2.23 10.38
N ALA A 86 -1.40 -2.61 10.79
CA ALA A 86 -1.79 -2.66 12.20
C ALA A 86 -0.89 -3.61 13.01
N LEU A 87 -0.56 -4.78 12.46
CA LEU A 87 0.36 -5.74 13.08
C LEU A 87 1.76 -5.13 13.26
N ILE A 88 2.33 -4.51 12.23
CA ILE A 88 3.67 -3.93 12.31
C ILE A 88 3.70 -2.75 13.31
N VAL A 89 2.65 -1.94 13.36
CA VAL A 89 2.52 -0.86 14.36
C VAL A 89 2.45 -1.44 15.77
N ALA A 90 1.67 -2.50 16.01
CA ALA A 90 1.61 -3.16 17.31
C ALA A 90 2.98 -3.73 17.74
N ILE A 91 3.73 -4.29 16.80
CA ILE A 91 5.11 -4.75 17.03
C ILE A 91 6.02 -3.56 17.33
N ALA A 92 5.91 -2.45 16.61
CA ALA A 92 6.71 -1.26 16.84
C ALA A 92 6.47 -0.66 18.24
N ILE A 93 5.23 -0.68 18.73
CA ILE A 93 4.89 -0.28 20.11
C ILE A 93 5.59 -1.23 21.12
N ARG A 94 5.46 -2.55 20.94
CA ARG A 94 6.15 -3.52 21.82
C ARG A 94 7.66 -3.37 21.85
N ILE A 95 8.26 -3.09 20.68
CA ILE A 95 9.70 -2.82 20.58
C ILE A 95 10.07 -1.55 21.36
N TYR A 96 9.26 -0.50 21.23
CA TYR A 96 9.48 0.74 21.96
C TYR A 96 9.36 0.54 23.47
N ASP A 97 8.38 -0.20 23.95
CA ASP A 97 8.22 -0.49 25.38
C ASP A 97 9.43 -1.27 25.95
N LYS A 98 10.03 -2.17 25.14
CA LYS A 98 11.16 -2.99 25.58
C LYS A 98 12.52 -2.29 25.48
N TYR A 99 12.73 -1.49 24.43
CA TYR A 99 14.05 -0.92 24.11
C TYR A 99 14.10 0.62 24.22
N GLY A 100 12.97 1.29 24.44
CA GLY A 100 12.87 2.75 24.54
C GLY A 100 13.26 3.51 23.28
N THR A 101 13.36 2.84 22.12
CA THR A 101 13.85 3.46 20.89
C THR A 101 13.19 2.89 19.63
N PHE A 102 12.92 3.78 18.68
CA PHE A 102 12.46 3.40 17.34
C PHE A 102 13.61 3.25 16.32
N ASP A 103 14.87 3.37 16.76
CA ASP A 103 16.05 3.19 15.90
C ASP A 103 16.50 1.73 15.89
N ILE A 104 16.36 1.10 14.73
CA ILE A 104 16.67 -0.31 14.51
C ILE A 104 18.13 -0.64 14.81
N THR A 105 19.03 0.33 14.60
CA THR A 105 20.48 0.15 14.81
C THR A 105 20.83 0.02 16.29
N ARG A 106 20.06 0.68 17.16
CA ARG A 106 20.26 0.63 18.61
C ARG A 106 19.75 -0.67 19.22
N ILE A 107 18.68 -1.24 18.64
CA ILE A 107 18.11 -2.53 19.06
C ILE A 107 19.15 -3.65 18.91
N ASN A 108 19.95 -3.64 17.84
CA ASN A 108 20.98 -4.65 17.58
C ASN A 108 22.18 -4.64 18.55
N LYS A 109 22.37 -3.56 19.33
CA LYS A 109 23.49 -3.42 20.27
C LYS A 109 23.19 -3.89 21.68
N LEU A 110 21.93 -4.22 21.99
CA LEU A 110 21.50 -4.75 23.27
C LEU A 110 21.24 -6.26 23.12
N LYS A 111 22.31 -6.99 22.80
CA LYS A 111 22.34 -8.44 23.00
C LYS A 111 22.35 -8.67 24.51
N GLY A 112 21.20 -9.08 25.06
CA GLY A 112 21.21 -9.95 26.24
C GLY A 112 21.86 -11.28 25.87
#